data_AF-A0A365HBU0-F1
#
_entry.id   AF-A0A365HBU0-F1
#
_cell.length_a   1.000
_cell.length_b   1.000
_cell.length_c   1.000
_cell.angle_alpha   90.00
_cell.angle_beta   90.00
_cell.angle_gamma   90.00
#
_symmetry.space_group_name_H-M   'P 1'
#
loop_
_entity.id
_entity.type
_entity.pdbx_description
1 polymer ?
#
loop_
_entity_poly.entity_id
_entity_poly.type
_entity_poly.pdbx_seq_one_letter_code
_entity_poly.pdbx_strand_id
1 'polypeptide(L)' 'MLFALAALAVYLISCRIWPFTACTKCEGAGRFRSPNGRAWRYCTRCNGKGARLRTGRRILNHLTGTRR' A
#
# COMPACT_ATOMS: atom_id res chain seq x y z
N MET A 1 26.50 -17.87 13.16
CA MET A 1 25.05 -17.90 13.48
C MET A 1 24.43 -16.49 13.58
N LEU A 2 25.08 -15.52 14.22
CA LEU A 2 24.58 -14.12 14.33
C LEU A 2 24.31 -13.44 12.97
N PHE A 3 25.15 -13.66 11.96
CA PHE A 3 24.97 -13.11 10.61
C PHE A 3 23.66 -13.56 9.93
N ALA A 4 23.23 -14.81 10.13
CA ALA A 4 21.98 -15.32 9.57
C ALA A 4 20.75 -14.65 10.20
N LEU A 5 20.80 -14.43 11.51
CA LEU A 5 19.74 -13.71 12.24
C LEU A 5 19.66 -12.25 11.82
N ALA A 6 20.82 -11.59 11.64
CA ALA A 6 20.88 -10.22 11.15
C ALA A 6 20.32 -10.09 9.73
N ALA A 7 20.69 -11.00 8.81
CA ALA A 7 20.16 -11.02 7.46
C ALA A 7 18.63 -11.24 7.44
N LEU A 8 18.12 -12.14 8.29
CA LEU A 8 16.69 -12.39 8.42
C LEU A 8 15.94 -11.15 8.97
N ALA A 9 16.50 -10.49 9.97
CA ALA A 9 15.94 -9.27 10.54
C ALA A 9 15.90 -8.15 9.50
N VAL A 10 16.98 -7.92 8.76
CA VAL A 10 17.05 -6.91 7.68
C VAL A 10 16.05 -7.24 6.56
N TYR A 11 15.87 -8.52 6.22
CA TYR A 11 14.88 -8.96 5.24
C TYR A 11 13.45 -8.65 5.69
N LEU A 12 13.10 -9.01 6.93
CA LEU A 12 11.79 -8.72 7.52
C LEU A 12 11.54 -7.22 7.67
N ILE A 13 12.57 -6.46 8.07
CA ILE A 13 12.52 -5.00 8.18
C ILE A 13 12.34 -4.37 6.80
N SER A 14 13.07 -4.81 5.77
CA SER A 14 12.92 -4.30 4.40
C SER A 14 11.52 -4.60 3.84
N CYS A 15 10.99 -5.79 4.10
CA CYS A 15 9.60 -6.13 3.78
C CYS A 15 8.58 -5.23 4.52
N ARG A 16 8.93 -4.70 5.69
CA ARG A 16 8.09 -3.77 6.47
C ARG A 16 8.29 -2.29 6.16
N ILE A 17 9.51 -1.86 5.79
CA ILE A 17 9.90 -0.46 5.50
C ILE A 17 9.41 0.00 4.13
N TRP A 18 9.16 -0.93 3.19
CA TRP A 18 8.47 -0.63 1.94
C TRP A 18 6.99 -1.07 1.96
N PRO A 19 6.15 -0.55 2.88
CA PRO A 19 4.75 -0.94 2.97
C PRO A 19 3.88 -0.11 2.02
N PHE A 20 4.42 0.86 1.28
CA PHE A 20 3.66 1.67 0.34
C PHE A 20 4.04 1.27 -1.07
N THR A 21 3.09 0.68 -1.79
CA THR A 21 3.22 0.44 -3.22
C THR A 21 2.29 1.41 -3.93
N ALA A 22 2.74 1.96 -5.06
CA ALA A 22 1.87 2.77 -5.91
C ALA A 22 0.63 1.93 -6.28
N CYS A 23 -0.55 2.54 -6.22
CA CYS A 23 -1.75 1.84 -6.64
C CYS A 23 -1.67 1.60 -8.14
N THR A 24 -1.50 0.36 -8.58
CA THR A 24 -1.37 0.00 -10.02
C THR A 24 -2.52 0.48 -10.88
N LYS A 25 -3.72 0.64 -10.30
CA LYS A 25 -4.89 1.10 -11.06
C LYS A 25 -4.80 2.58 -11.42
N CYS A 26 -4.28 3.42 -10.54
CA CYS A 26 -4.15 4.86 -10.78
C CYS A 26 -2.69 5.32 -10.86
N GLU A 27 -1.75 4.38 -10.95
CA GLU A 27 -0.30 4.61 -11.06
C GLU A 27 0.26 5.61 -10.03
N GLY A 28 -0.30 5.64 -8.82
CA GLY A 28 0.12 6.62 -7.81
C GLY A 28 -0.66 7.93 -7.79
N ALA A 29 -1.47 8.24 -8.81
CA ALA A 29 -2.19 9.52 -8.94
C ALA A 29 -3.35 9.68 -7.95
N GLY A 30 -3.92 8.59 -7.44
CA GLY A 30 -5.04 8.61 -6.48
C GLY A 30 -6.41 8.99 -7.07
N ARG A 31 -6.44 9.52 -8.28
CA ARG A 31 -7.64 9.99 -8.97
C ARG A 31 -7.55 9.71 -10.47
N PHE A 32 -8.71 9.48 -11.09
CA PHE A 32 -8.86 9.41 -12.53
C PHE A 32 -9.50 10.70 -13.02
N ARG A 33 -8.91 11.29 -14.05
CA ARG A 33 -9.51 12.41 -14.77
C ARG A 33 -10.51 11.84 -15.76
N SER A 34 -11.72 12.38 -15.79
CA SER A 34 -12.68 12.04 -16.84
C SER A 34 -12.13 12.51 -18.19
N PRO A 35 -12.31 11.75 -19.29
CA PRO A 35 -11.90 12.16 -20.63
C PRO A 35 -12.52 13.50 -21.05
N ASN A 36 -13.65 13.88 -20.46
CA ASN A 36 -14.31 15.16 -20.72
C ASN A 36 -13.75 16.32 -19.88
N GLY A 37 -12.69 16.12 -19.09
CA GLY A 37 -11.96 17.14 -18.33
C GLY A 37 -12.69 17.79 -17.15
N ARG A 38 -14.02 17.72 -17.13
CA ARG A 38 -14.90 18.41 -16.15
C ARG A 38 -15.13 17.65 -14.85
N ALA A 39 -14.76 16.36 -14.80
CA ALA A 39 -15.02 15.52 -13.64
C ALA A 39 -13.78 14.72 -13.23
N TRP A 40 -13.63 14.55 -11.93
CA TRP A 40 -12.61 13.70 -11.32
C TRP A 40 -13.29 12.60 -10.54
N ARG A 41 -12.77 11.38 -10.61
CA ARG A 41 -13.23 10.28 -9.76
C ARG A 41 -12.07 9.80 -8.91
N TYR A 42 -12.30 9.69 -7.61
CA TYR A 42 -11.33 9.05 -6.72
C TYR A 42 -11.19 7.58 -7.11
N CYS A 43 -9.95 7.08 -7.05
CA CYS A 43 -9.71 5.67 -7.31
C CYS A 43 -10.31 4.85 -6.16
N THR A 44 -11.35 4.06 -6.46
CA THR A 44 -12.04 3.21 -5.47
C THR A 44 -11.14 2.15 -4.83
N ARG A 45 -10.04 1.77 -5.50
CA ARG A 45 -9.05 0.80 -4.99
C ARG A 45 -8.15 1.37 -3.88
N CYS A 46 -7.86 2.67 -3.91
CA CYS A 46 -7.00 3.33 -2.91
C CYS A 46 -7.73 4.44 -2.14
N ASN A 47 -9.03 4.64 -2.38
CA ASN A 47 -9.86 5.69 -1.81
C ASN A 47 -9.19 7.08 -1.87
N GLY A 48 -8.63 7.43 -3.02
CA GLY A 48 -8.00 8.75 -3.21
C GLY A 48 -6.57 8.88 -2.69
N LYS A 49 -6.00 7.89 -2.01
CA LYS A 49 -4.67 8.00 -1.38
C LYS A 49 -3.48 7.92 -2.35
N GLY A 50 -3.68 7.40 -3.57
CA GLY A 50 -2.61 7.23 -4.56
C GLY A 50 -1.63 6.08 -4.25
N ALA A 51 -1.32 5.84 -2.99
CA ALA A 51 -0.57 4.69 -2.52
C ALA A 51 -1.49 3.64 -1.88
N ARG A 52 -1.11 2.36 -2.00
CA ARG A 52 -1.74 1.26 -1.27
C ARG A 52 -0.78 0.71 -0.23
N LEU A 53 -1.30 0.44 0.96
CA LEU A 53 -0.60 -0.37 1.95
C LEU A 53 -0.43 -1.80 1.43
N ARG A 54 0.83 -2.21 1.29
CA ARG A 54 1.31 -3.56 0.99
C ARG A 54 0.86 -4.51 2.10
N THR A 55 0.76 -5.78 1.74
CA THR A 55 0.02 -6.83 2.45
C THR A 55 0.32 -6.89 3.96
N GLY A 56 1.52 -6.56 4.42
CA GLY A 56 1.89 -6.58 5.84
C GLY A 56 1.01 -5.73 6.76
N ARG A 57 0.62 -4.51 6.34
CA ARG A 57 -0.30 -3.68 7.15
C ARG A 57 -1.76 -4.02 6.91
N ARG A 58 -2.08 -4.61 5.75
CA ARG A 58 -3.43 -5.14 5.47
C ARG A 58 -3.71 -6.41 6.28
N ILE A 59 -2.70 -7.25 6.48
CA ILE A 59 -2.73 -8.43 7.35
C ILE A 59 -2.82 -7.98 8.80
N LEU A 60 -2.03 -6.99 9.24
CA LEU A 60 -2.24 -6.38 10.57
C LEU A 60 -3.67 -5.84 10.71
N ASN A 61 -4.19 -5.07 9.75
CA ASN A 61 -5.57 -4.59 9.82
C ASN A 61 -6.63 -5.71 9.80
N HIS A 62 -6.37 -6.81 9.07
CA HIS A 62 -7.22 -8.00 9.06
C HIS A 62 -7.15 -8.81 10.37
N LEU A 63 -5.95 -8.99 10.91
CA LEU A 63 -5.67 -9.72 12.15
C LEU A 63 -6.15 -8.93 13.38
N THR A 64 -6.00 -7.61 13.35
CA THR A 64 -6.48 -6.71 14.42
C THR A 64 -7.97 -6.44 14.30
N GLY A 65 -8.67 -7.04 13.32
CA GLY A 65 -10.14 -7.02 13.26
C GLY A 65 -10.76 -5.63 13.34
N THR A 66 -10.02 -4.59 12.92
CA THR A 66 -10.51 -3.21 13.00
C THR A 66 -11.42 -2.96 11.80
N ARG A 67 -12.60 -3.58 11.88
CA ARG A 67 -13.79 -3.28 11.11
C ARG A 67 -14.34 -1.96 11.67
N ARG A 68 -13.81 -0.84 11.19
CA ARG A 68 -14.48 0.46 11.29
C ARG A 68 -14.56 1.08 9.91
#